data_AF-A0A7S1BFQ5-F1
#
_entry.id   AF-A0A7S1BFQ5-F1
#
_cell.length_a   1.000
_cell.length_b   1.000
_cell.length_c   1.000
_cell.angle_alpha   90.00
_cell.angle_beta   90.00
_cell.angle_gamma   90.00
#
_symmetry.space_group_name_H-M   'P 1'
#
loop_
_entity.id
_entity.type
_entity.pdbx_description
1 polymer ?
#
loop_
_entity_poly.entity_id
_entity_poly.type
_entity_poly.pdbx_seq_one_letter_code
_entity_poly.pdbx_strand_id
1 'polypeptide(L)'
;HGKEWMYEGGVRVPLIIFDPRRNDEKARVSKYPTIGTDLYPTLLELAGLPPQPDAHLDGRSIVAGMDELSNVRFPQEPFFWELNTQEKLPKHSMMKGRWK
;
A
#
# COMPACT_ATOMS: atom_id res chain seq x y z
N HIS A 1 -7.84 17.71 -10.41
CA HIS A 1 -8.64 16.82 -9.55
C HIS A 1 -7.71 16.16 -8.53
N GLY A 2 -8.11 16.06 -7.26
CA GLY A 2 -7.23 15.70 -6.14
C GLY A 2 -8.01 15.14 -4.94
N LYS A 3 -7.74 15.62 -3.71
CA LYS A 3 -8.46 15.25 -2.47
C LYS A 3 -9.98 15.11 -2.69
N GLU A 4 -10.59 14.04 -2.16
CA GLU A 4 -12.03 13.69 -2.29
C GLU A 4 -12.49 13.12 -3.65
N TRP A 5 -11.54 12.70 -4.50
CA TRP A 5 -11.81 12.01 -5.76
C TRP A 5 -11.17 10.62 -5.78
N MET A 6 -11.81 9.68 -6.48
CA MET A 6 -11.32 8.29 -6.58
C MET A 6 -10.37 8.04 -7.75
N TYR A 7 -10.13 9.06 -8.58
CA TYR A 7 -9.08 9.01 -9.60
C TYR A 7 -7.69 8.89 -8.97
N GLU A 8 -6.69 8.50 -9.76
CA GLU A 8 -5.30 8.35 -9.28
C GLU A 8 -4.80 9.58 -8.52
N GLY A 9 -5.13 10.80 -8.96
CA GLY A 9 -4.73 12.03 -8.26
C GLY A 9 -5.34 12.23 -6.86
N GLY A 10 -6.35 11.45 -6.47
CA GLY A 10 -6.97 11.51 -5.14
C GLY A 10 -6.65 10.33 -4.21
N VAL A 11 -6.17 9.21 -4.75
CA VAL A 11 -5.83 8.01 -3.96
C VAL A 11 -4.36 7.59 -4.02
N ARG A 12 -3.62 7.99 -5.06
CA ARG A 12 -2.20 7.68 -5.19
C ARG A 12 -1.39 8.72 -4.41
N VAL A 13 -0.70 8.25 -3.38
CA VAL A 13 0.15 9.08 -2.51
C VAL A 13 1.63 8.69 -2.67
N PRO A 14 2.57 9.63 -2.46
CA PRO A 14 3.99 9.27 -2.39
C PRO A 14 4.26 8.43 -1.14
N LEU A 15 5.00 7.34 -1.32
CA LEU A 15 5.51 6.50 -0.23
C LEU A 15 7.03 6.36 -0.41
N ILE A 16 7.78 6.80 0.60
CA ILE A 16 9.24 6.63 0.67
C ILE A 16 9.53 5.90 1.98
N ILE A 17 10.27 4.80 1.90
CA ILE A 17 10.67 4.01 3.05
C ILE A 17 12.20 4.06 3.14
N PHE A 18 12.69 4.40 4.32
CA PHE A 18 14.10 4.39 4.65
C PHE A 18 14.34 3.44 5.81
N ASP A 19 15.17 2.43 5.60
CA ASP A 19 15.63 1.52 6.64
C ASP A 19 17.13 1.75 6.89
N PRO A 20 17.53 2.28 8.07
CA PRO A 20 18.93 2.54 8.37
C PRO A 20 19.79 1.27 8.42
N ARG A 21 19.19 0.08 8.55
CA ARG A 21 19.90 -1.20 8.51
C ARG A 21 20.35 -1.57 7.09
N ARG A 22 19.81 -0.89 6.07
CA ARG A 22 20.07 -1.09 4.64
C ARG A 22 20.80 0.10 4.00
N ASN A 23 21.56 0.86 4.80
CA ASN A 23 22.16 2.13 4.37
C ASN A 23 23.21 1.99 3.26
N ASP A 24 23.79 0.80 3.08
CA ASP A 24 24.75 0.51 2.01
C ASP A 24 24.08 0.13 0.68
N GLU A 25 22.75 -0.02 0.67
CA GLU A 25 22.00 -0.33 -0.54
C GLU A 25 21.73 0.93 -1.38
N LYS A 26 21.78 0.78 -2.71
CA LYS A 26 21.33 1.85 -3.62
C LYS A 26 19.83 2.06 -3.47
N ALA A 27 19.39 3.32 -3.54
CA ALA A 27 17.97 3.65 -3.63
C ALA A 27 17.31 2.93 -4.83
N ARG A 28 16.09 2.44 -4.63
CA ARG A 28 15.31 1.69 -5.62
C ARG A 28 13.91 2.26 -5.74
N VAL A 29 13.27 1.99 -6.87
CA VAL A 29 11.85 2.28 -7.09
C VAL A 29 11.13 0.94 -7.23
N SER A 30 10.33 0.59 -6.23
CA SER A 30 9.43 -0.54 -6.33
C SER A 30 8.14 -0.14 -7.04
N LYS A 31 7.68 -1.02 -7.94
CA LYS A 31 6.36 -0.90 -8.60
C LYS A 31 5.32 -1.81 -7.94
N TYR A 32 5.66 -2.42 -6.80
CA TYR A 32 4.75 -3.26 -6.04
C TYR A 32 3.56 -2.42 -5.54
N PRO A 33 2.31 -2.77 -5.91
CA PRO A 33 1.13 -2.04 -5.43
C PRO A 33 1.05 -2.10 -3.90
N THR A 34 0.76 -0.96 -3.27
CA THR A 34 0.68 -0.82 -1.80
C THR A 34 -0.51 0.05 -1.44
N ILE A 35 -1.18 -0.27 -0.33
CA ILE A 35 -2.24 0.54 0.28
C ILE A 35 -1.88 0.86 1.75
N GLY A 36 -2.47 1.91 2.34
CA GLY A 36 -2.09 2.38 3.67
C GLY A 36 -2.19 1.34 4.79
N THR A 37 -3.08 0.36 4.67
CA THR A 37 -3.24 -0.75 5.63
C THR A 37 -2.01 -1.67 5.68
N ASP A 38 -1.21 -1.71 4.63
CA ASP A 38 0.02 -2.51 4.54
C ASP A 38 1.12 -2.00 5.48
N LEU A 39 1.08 -0.72 5.86
CA LEU A 39 2.11 -0.10 6.69
C LEU A 39 2.20 -0.75 8.08
N TYR A 40 1.06 -1.11 8.68
CA TYR A 40 1.04 -1.71 10.02
C TYR A 40 1.78 -3.07 10.09
N PRO A 41 1.41 -4.10 9.30
CA PRO A 41 2.14 -5.36 9.30
C PRO A 41 3.58 -5.23 8.81
N THR A 42 3.87 -4.28 7.91
CA THR A 42 5.24 -3.97 7.48
C THR A 42 6.10 -3.48 8.64
N LEU A 43 5.58 -2.58 9.47
CA LEU A 43 6.30 -2.07 10.65
C LEU A 43 6.52 -3.15 11.71
N LEU A 44 5.53 -4.04 11.92
CA LEU A 44 5.70 -5.20 12.82
C LEU A 44 6.85 -6.09 12.34
N GLU A 45 6.87 -6.44 11.05
CA GLU A 45 7.92 -7.28 10.47
C GLU A 45 9.30 -6.62 10.57
N LEU A 46 9.40 -5.33 10.20
CA LEU A 46 10.64 -4.57 10.31
C LEU A 46 11.11 -4.45 11.77
N ALA A 47 10.21 -4.39 12.74
CA ALA A 47 10.55 -4.36 14.16
C ALA A 47 10.91 -5.75 14.73
N GLY A 48 10.79 -6.83 13.95
CA GLY A 48 10.97 -8.20 14.44
C GLY A 48 9.88 -8.64 15.41
N LEU A 49 8.70 -8.01 15.36
CA LEU A 49 7.56 -8.33 16.20
C LEU A 49 6.66 -9.38 15.52
N PRO A 50 5.95 -10.21 16.30
CA PRO A 50 5.01 -11.16 15.73
C PRO A 50 3.87 -10.44 15.00
N PRO A 51 3.29 -11.05 13.94
CA PRO A 51 2.11 -10.49 13.30
C PRO A 51 0.94 -10.44 14.29
N GLN A 52 0.08 -9.43 14.15
CA GLN A 52 -1.19 -9.32 14.88
C GLN A 52 -2.39 -9.43 13.92
N PRO A 53 -2.77 -10.63 13.45
CA PRO A 53 -3.76 -10.80 12.38
C PRO A 53 -5.09 -10.09 12.64
N ASP A 54 -5.54 -10.05 13.90
CA ASP A 54 -6.77 -9.37 14.30
C ASP A 54 -6.70 -7.83 14.13
N ALA A 55 -5.49 -7.26 14.13
CA ALA A 55 -5.25 -5.83 13.95
C ALA A 55 -4.90 -5.44 12.50
N HIS A 56 -4.63 -6.41 11.60
CA HIS A 56 -4.30 -6.17 10.19
C HIS A 56 -4.97 -7.14 9.23
N LEU A 57 -6.27 -7.37 9.41
CA LEU A 57 -7.07 -8.33 8.62
C LEU A 57 -6.86 -8.21 7.10
N ASP A 58 -6.74 -6.98 6.59
CA ASP A 58 -6.62 -6.69 5.16
C ASP A 58 -5.18 -6.31 4.73
N GLY A 59 -4.34 -5.91 5.67
CA GLY A 59 -3.00 -5.38 5.39
C GLY A 59 -1.99 -6.50 5.19
N ARG A 60 -1.02 -6.29 4.30
CA ARG A 60 0.10 -7.23 4.12
C ARG A 60 1.42 -6.51 4.21
N SER A 61 2.40 -7.17 4.80
CA SER A 61 3.75 -6.64 4.82
C SER A 61 4.29 -6.50 3.39
N ILE A 62 4.88 -5.35 3.10
CA ILE A 62 5.53 -5.05 1.83
C ILE A 62 7.05 -5.17 1.88
N VAL A 63 7.62 -5.73 2.96
CA VAL A 63 9.09 -5.92 3.10
C VAL A 63 9.66 -6.68 1.89
N ALA A 64 9.01 -7.75 1.44
CA ALA A 64 9.41 -8.48 0.24
C ALA A 64 9.41 -7.60 -1.03
N GLY A 65 8.44 -6.68 -1.13
CA GLY A 65 8.33 -5.73 -2.23
C GLY A 65 9.38 -4.61 -2.22
N MET A 66 10.12 -4.42 -1.12
CA MET A 66 11.25 -3.48 -1.04
C MET A 66 12.48 -3.99 -1.79
N ASP A 67 12.62 -5.32 -1.88
CA ASP A 67 13.76 -5.99 -2.52
C ASP A 67 13.54 -6.28 -4.02
N GLU A 68 12.28 -6.24 -4.48
CA GLU A 68 11.92 -6.51 -5.87
C GLU A 68 12.28 -5.36 -6.83
N LEU A 69 13.02 -5.68 -7.90
CA LEU A 69 13.48 -4.70 -8.89
C LEU A 69 12.60 -4.57 -10.15
N SER A 70 11.71 -5.52 -10.49
CA SER A 70 10.99 -5.41 -11.78
C SER A 70 9.92 -6.45 -12.10
N ASN A 71 9.81 -7.58 -11.39
CA ASN A 71 8.86 -8.63 -11.76
C ASN A 71 7.53 -8.53 -10.99
N VAL A 72 6.84 -7.40 -11.19
CA VAL A 72 5.53 -7.15 -10.58
C VAL A 72 4.54 -8.23 -11.02
N ARG A 73 4.24 -9.16 -10.11
CA ARG A 73 2.93 -9.82 -10.13
C ARG A 73 2.01 -8.92 -9.34
N PHE A 74 1.05 -8.29 -10.02
CA PHE A 74 -0.01 -7.58 -9.32
C PHE A 74 -0.58 -8.50 -8.24
N PRO A 75 -0.86 -7.99 -7.03
CA PRO A 75 -1.60 -8.75 -6.05
C PRO A 75 -2.84 -9.32 -6.72
N GLN A 76 -3.09 -10.62 -6.55
CA GLN A 76 -4.36 -11.22 -6.98
C GLN A 76 -5.55 -10.63 -6.23
N GLU A 77 -5.26 -9.94 -5.12
CA GLU A 77 -6.24 -9.36 -4.24
C GLU A 77 -6.56 -7.91 -4.59
N PRO A 78 -7.85 -7.56 -4.54
CA PRO A 78 -8.30 -6.22 -4.84
C PRO A 78 -7.93 -5.23 -3.73
N PHE A 79 -7.62 -4.00 -4.11
CA PHE A 79 -7.60 -2.85 -3.21
C PHE A 79 -8.95 -2.16 -3.24
N PHE A 80 -9.39 -1.65 -2.09
CA PHE A 80 -10.66 -0.95 -1.94
C PHE A 80 -10.46 0.45 -1.41
N TRP A 81 -11.28 1.38 -1.90
CA TRP A 81 -11.40 2.73 -1.36
C TRP A 81 -12.88 3.04 -1.12
N GLU A 82 -13.17 3.56 0.06
CA GLU A 82 -14.45 4.15 0.40
C GLU A 82 -14.24 5.62 0.75
N LEU A 83 -15.06 6.49 0.17
CA LEU A 83 -15.15 7.88 0.57
C LEU A 83 -16.58 8.15 1.00
N ASN A 84 -16.77 8.22 2.31
CA ASN A 84 -18.04 8.52 2.95
C ASN A 84 -17.91 9.86 3.68
N THR A 85 -18.39 10.92 3.04
CA THR A 85 -18.43 12.27 3.62
C THR A 85 -19.89 12.69 3.74
N GLN A 86 -20.31 13.27 4.87
CA GLN A 86 -21.71 13.65 5.12
C GLN A 86 -22.32 14.54 4.02
N GLU A 87 -21.47 15.29 3.29
CA GLU A 87 -21.88 16.24 2.25
C GLU A 87 -22.02 15.65 0.84
N LYS A 88 -21.60 14.40 0.60
CA LYS A 88 -21.58 13.79 -0.74
C LYS A 88 -22.10 12.37 -0.71
N LEU A 89 -22.69 11.91 -1.81
CA LEU A 89 -23.03 10.50 -1.97
C LEU A 89 -21.78 9.64 -1.76
N PRO A 90 -21.90 8.51 -1.05
CA PRO A 90 -20.78 7.62 -0.80
C PRO A 90 -20.23 7.13 -2.13
N LYS A 91 -18.90 7.14 -2.25
CA LYS A 91 -18.20 6.65 -3.42
C LYS A 91 -17.40 5.40 -3.03
N HIS A 92 -17.30 4.46 -3.95
CA HIS A 92 -16.54 3.22 -3.79
C HIS A 92 -15.69 2.99 -5.05
N SER A 93 -14.48 2.47 -4.88
CA SER A 93 -13.62 2.06 -5.99
C SER A 93 -12.85 0.80 -5.60
N MET A 94 -12.59 -0.06 -6.58
CA MET A 94 -11.84 -1.30 -6.39
C MET A 94 -10.79 -1.41 -7.49
N MET A 95 -9.53 -1.66 -7.14
CA MET A 95 -8.47 -1.95 -8.13
C MET A 95 -8.07 -3.43 -8.03
N LYS A 96 -8.06 -4.13 -9.17
CA LYS A 96 -7.51 -5.49 -9.27
C LYS A 96 -6.67 -5.63 -10.54
N GLY A 97 -5.37 -5.81 -10.36
CA GLY A 97 -4.43 -5.87 -11.47
C GLY A 97 -4.40 -4.58 -12.27
N ARG A 98 -4.75 -4.65 -13.56
CA ARG A 98 -4.77 -3.51 -14.48
C ARG A 98 -6.11 -2.77 -14.53
N TRP A 99 -7.08 -3.20 -13.73
CA TRP A 99 -8.45 -2.69 -13.75
C TRP A 99 -8.75 -1.94 -12.46
N LYS A 100 -9.51 -0.85 -12.59
CA LYS A 100 -10.01 -0.01 -11.50
C LYS A 100 -11.44 0.42 -11.82
#